data_AF-A0A9D8M038-F1
#
_entry.id   AF-A0A9D8M038-F1
#
_cell.length_a   1.000
_cell.length_b   1.000
_cell.length_c   1.000
_cell.angle_alpha   90.00
_cell.angle_beta   90.00
_cell.angle_gamma   90.00
#
_symmetry.space_group_name_H-M   'P 1'
#
loop_
_entity.id
_entity.type
_entity.pdbx_description
1 polymer ?
#
loop_
_entity_poly.entity_id
_entity_poly.type
_entity_poly.pdbx_seq_one_letter_code
_entity_poly.pdbx_strand_id
1 'polypeptide(L)'
;MASSEEQKALARTRFGRAAGIYVKSRSHAEGGDLPRMLELARLTGAERVLDVATGGGHTALAFAAHVREVVATDLTPAMVDAA
;
A
#
# COMPACT_ATOMS: atom_id res chain seq x y z
N MET A 1 -4.74 13.27 25.61
CA MET A 1 -4.66 12.54 24.32
C MET A 1 -3.44 13.07 23.58
N ALA A 2 -2.66 12.22 22.91
CA ALA A 2 -1.56 12.69 22.07
C ALA A 2 -2.10 13.53 20.90
N SER A 3 -1.37 14.55 20.49
CA SER A 3 -1.68 15.39 19.34
C SER A 3 -1.59 14.61 18.03
N SER A 4 -2.24 15.13 16.98
CA SER A 4 -2.19 14.54 15.63
C SER A 4 -0.75 14.37 15.12
N GLU A 5 0.13 15.33 15.40
CA GLU A 5 1.53 15.26 14.98
C GLU A 5 2.33 14.21 15.75
N GLU A 6 2.08 14.04 17.05
CA GLU A 6 2.70 12.96 17.84
C GLU A 6 2.23 11.58 17.37
N GLN A 7 0.95 11.44 17.02
CA GLN A 7 0.42 10.19 16.45
C GLN A 7 1.06 9.87 15.09
N LYS A 8 1.20 10.85 14.21
CA LYS A 8 1.86 10.69 12.90
C LYS A 8 3.34 10.35 13.03
N ALA A 9 4.06 11.00 13.94
CA ALA A 9 5.47 10.72 14.21
C ALA A 9 5.66 9.29 14.74
N LEU A 10 4.78 8.86 15.64
CA LEU A 10 4.78 7.50 16.17
C LEU A 10 4.50 6.46 15.08
N ALA A 11 3.53 6.72 14.18
CA ALA A 11 3.22 5.87 13.06
C ALA A 11 4.43 5.70 12.13
N ARG A 12 5.05 6.81 11.68
CA ARG A 12 6.26 6.77 10.83
C ARG A 12 7.37 5.94 11.47
N THR A 13 7.60 6.12 12.77
CA THR A 13 8.66 5.39 13.49
C THR A 13 8.37 3.89 13.56
N ARG A 14 7.12 3.51 13.83
CA ARG A 14 6.72 2.09 13.98
C ARG A 14 6.77 1.37 12.64
N PHE A 15 6.15 1.92 11.61
CA PHE A 15 6.06 1.26 10.30
C PHE A 15 7.37 1.33 9.53
N GLY A 16 8.16 2.41 9.67
CA GLY A 16 9.46 2.52 9.00
C GLY A 16 10.44 1.42 9.41
N ARG A 17 10.40 0.98 10.67
CA ARG A 17 11.21 -0.16 11.15
C ARG A 17 10.79 -1.50 10.56
N ALA A 18 9.54 -1.62 10.12
CA ALA A 18 8.97 -2.85 9.59
C ALA A 18 8.93 -2.89 8.06
N ALA A 19 9.33 -1.84 7.35
CA ALA A 19 9.19 -1.72 5.89
C ALA A 19 9.75 -2.94 5.13
N GLY A 20 10.99 -3.35 5.45
CA GLY A 20 11.61 -4.52 4.83
C GLY A 20 10.92 -5.85 5.14
N ILE A 21 10.16 -5.95 6.24
CA ILE A 21 9.35 -7.12 6.57
C ILE A 21 8.06 -7.11 5.74
N TYR A 22 7.44 -5.94 5.58
CA TYR A 22 6.20 -5.80 4.83
C TYR A 22 6.38 -6.16 3.36
N VAL A 23 7.37 -5.60 2.66
CA VAL A 23 7.61 -5.91 1.23
C VAL A 23 7.79 -7.41 0.99
N LYS A 24 8.46 -8.12 1.90
CA LYS A 24 8.71 -9.57 1.82
C LYS A 24 7.59 -10.43 2.40
N SER A 25 6.51 -9.82 2.88
CA SER A 25 5.47 -10.53 3.58
C SER A 25 4.62 -11.34 2.61
N ARG A 26 4.83 -12.66 2.63
CA ARG A 26 4.10 -13.59 1.78
C ARG A 26 2.58 -13.54 2.00
N SER A 27 2.13 -13.35 3.24
CA SER A 27 0.71 -13.26 3.56
C SER A 27 0.03 -12.03 2.94
N HIS A 28 0.77 -10.91 2.81
CA HIS A 28 0.25 -9.70 2.15
C HIS A 28 0.39 -9.77 0.62
N ALA A 29 1.41 -10.46 0.11
CA ALA A 29 1.65 -10.59 -1.32
C ALA A 29 0.76 -11.66 -2.01
N GLU A 30 0.45 -12.74 -1.31
CA GLU A 30 -0.28 -13.91 -1.85
C GLU A 30 -1.64 -14.12 -1.17
N GLY A 31 -2.14 -13.11 -0.45
CA GLY A 31 -3.45 -13.15 0.16
C GLY A 31 -4.57 -13.30 -0.89
N GLY A 32 -5.61 -14.05 -0.55
CA GLY A 32 -6.80 -14.20 -1.40
C GLY A 32 -7.62 -12.91 -1.53
N ASP A 33 -7.29 -11.89 -0.76
CA ASP A 33 -7.86 -10.55 -0.80
C ASP A 33 -7.47 -9.79 -2.07
N LEU A 34 -6.22 -9.83 -2.53
CA LEU A 34 -5.80 -9.10 -3.73
C LEU A 34 -6.59 -9.51 -5.00
N PRO A 35 -6.71 -10.81 -5.35
CA PRO A 35 -7.54 -11.21 -6.49
C PRO A 35 -9.02 -10.83 -6.30
N ARG A 36 -9.53 -10.92 -5.06
CA ARG A 36 -10.91 -10.57 -4.76
C ARG A 36 -11.18 -9.07 -4.95
N MET A 37 -10.22 -8.20 -4.61
CA MET A 37 -10.32 -6.76 -4.85
C MET A 37 -10.41 -6.45 -6.34
N LEU A 38 -9.57 -7.09 -7.16
CA LEU A 38 -9.59 -6.92 -8.62
C LEU A 38 -10.92 -7.36 -9.24
N GLU A 39 -11.47 -8.50 -8.78
CA GLU A 39 -12.77 -9.01 -9.23
C GLU A 39 -13.91 -8.02 -8.92
N LEU A 40 -13.92 -7.48 -7.69
CA LEU A 40 -14.95 -6.55 -7.24
C LEU A 40 -14.86 -5.19 -7.94
N ALA A 41 -13.65 -4.75 -8.29
CA ALA A 41 -13.41 -3.45 -8.90
C ALA A 41 -13.93 -3.35 -10.35
N ARG A 42 -14.15 -4.48 -11.04
CA ARG A 42 -14.67 -4.54 -12.42
C ARG A 42 -13.94 -3.58 -13.36
N LEU A 43 -12.61 -3.63 -13.31
CA LEU A 43 -11.70 -2.72 -14.01
C LEU A 43 -11.89 -2.81 -15.52
N THR A 44 -11.82 -1.65 -16.18
CA THR A 44 -11.89 -1.52 -17.64
C THR A 44 -10.52 -1.25 -18.26
N GLY A 45 -9.52 -0.90 -17.44
CA GLY A 45 -8.18 -0.49 -17.89
C GLY A 45 -8.03 1.03 -18.02
N ALA A 46 -9.11 1.81 -17.90
CA ALA A 46 -9.06 3.26 -17.99
C ALA A 46 -8.91 3.95 -16.62
N GLU A 47 -9.02 3.21 -15.53
CA GLU A 47 -9.08 3.74 -14.18
C GLU A 47 -7.75 4.37 -13.75
N ARG A 48 -7.85 5.38 -12.87
CA ARG A 48 -6.74 5.93 -12.12
C ARG A 48 -6.96 5.56 -10.66
N VAL A 49 -6.04 4.82 -10.06
CA VAL A 49 -6.16 4.29 -8.70
C VAL A 49 -5.26 5.09 -7.76
N LEU A 50 -5.78 5.41 -6.58
CA LEU A 50 -5.01 5.97 -5.47
C LEU A 50 -4.95 4.94 -4.35
N ASP A 51 -3.75 4.45 -4.05
CA ASP A 51 -3.49 3.58 -2.91
C ASP A 51 -2.95 4.42 -1.73
N VAL A 52 -3.70 4.43 -0.62
CA VAL A 52 -3.40 5.25 0.56
C VAL A 52 -2.92 4.34 1.69
N ALA A 53 -1.77 4.69 2.27
CA ALA A 53 -1.02 3.80 3.16
C ALA A 53 -0.58 2.51 2.43
N THR A 54 0.03 2.70 1.25
CA THR A 54 0.44 1.61 0.36
C THR A 54 1.39 0.60 1.02
N GLY A 55 2.09 1.00 2.09
CA GLY A 55 3.01 0.12 2.79
C GLY A 55 4.07 -0.45 1.87
N GLY A 56 4.16 -1.78 1.78
CA GLY A 56 5.09 -2.48 0.89
C GLY A 56 4.59 -2.64 -0.56
N GLY A 57 3.53 -1.94 -0.97
CA GLY A 57 3.14 -1.82 -2.37
C GLY A 57 2.27 -2.93 -2.95
N HIS A 58 1.93 -3.99 -2.20
CA HIS A 58 1.25 -5.18 -2.76
C HIS A 58 -0.07 -4.84 -3.47
N THR A 59 -0.91 -4.02 -2.85
CA THR A 59 -2.18 -3.59 -3.44
C THR A 59 -1.96 -2.72 -4.68
N ALA A 60 -1.13 -1.68 -4.58
CA ALA A 60 -0.80 -0.82 -5.70
C ALA A 60 -0.28 -1.62 -6.91
N LEU A 61 0.65 -2.55 -6.68
CA LEU A 61 1.23 -3.40 -7.73
C LEU A 61 0.22 -4.38 -8.32
N ALA A 62 -0.67 -4.96 -7.50
CA ALA A 62 -1.74 -5.83 -7.98
C ALA A 62 -2.66 -5.10 -8.96
N PHE A 63 -3.00 -3.83 -8.69
CA PHE A 63 -3.84 -3.02 -9.59
C PHE A 63 -3.08 -2.49 -10.81
N ALA A 64 -1.78 -2.23 -10.70
CA ALA A 64 -0.98 -1.58 -11.75
C ALA A 64 -1.01 -2.33 -13.09
N ALA A 65 -1.18 -3.66 -13.08
CA ALA A 65 -1.29 -4.46 -14.30
C ALA A 65 -2.64 -4.33 -15.04
N HIS A 66 -3.64 -3.71 -14.41
CA HIS A 66 -5.04 -3.74 -14.87
C HIS A 66 -5.67 -2.37 -15.06
N VAL A 67 -4.95 -1.28 -14.79
CA VAL A 67 -5.47 0.10 -14.82
C VAL A 67 -4.53 1.03 -15.58
N ARG A 68 -4.99 2.26 -15.86
CA ARG A 68 -4.21 3.25 -16.60
C ARG A 68 -3.03 3.79 -15.78
N GLU A 69 -3.26 4.05 -14.50
CA GLU A 69 -2.29 4.66 -13.60
C GLU A 69 -2.59 4.28 -12.15
N VAL A 70 -1.55 4.04 -11.37
CA VAL A 70 -1.64 3.90 -9.91
C VAL A 70 -0.75 4.97 -9.27
N VAL A 71 -1.31 5.73 -8.33
CA VAL A 71 -0.56 6.59 -7.43
C VAL A 71 -0.57 5.94 -6.05
N ALA A 72 0.61 5.57 -5.57
CA ALA A 72 0.79 4.96 -4.26
C ALA A 72 1.34 5.99 -3.28
N THR A 73 0.76 6.06 -2.08
CA THR A 73 1.15 7.05 -1.07
C THR A 73 1.28 6.39 0.29
N ASP A 74 2.32 6.76 1.04
CA ASP A 74 2.47 6.43 2.45
C ASP A 74 2.99 7.64 3.22
N LEU A 75 2.60 7.77 4.48
CA LEU A 75 3.14 8.79 5.38
C LEU A 75 4.60 8.48 5.76
N THR A 76 5.02 7.24 5.60
CA THR A 76 6.33 6.72 5.99
C THR A 76 7.22 6.57 4.76
N PRO A 77 8.24 7.43 4.56
CA PRO A 77 9.10 7.34 3.37
C PRO A 77 9.72 5.97 3.16
N ALA A 78 10.20 5.34 4.23
CA ALA A 78 10.80 3.99 4.17
C ALA A 78 9.82 2.90 3.66
N MET A 79 8.50 3.09 3.79
CA MET A 79 7.52 2.17 3.20
C MET A 79 7.48 2.34 1.68
N VAL A 80 7.37 3.58 1.19
CA VAL A 80 7.40 3.88 -0.26
C VAL A 80 8.72 3.46 -0.90
N ASP A 81 9.86 3.71 -0.25
CA ASP A 81 11.18 3.32 -0.76
C ASP A 81 11.35 1.80 -0.86
N ALA A 82 10.57 1.04 -0.07
CA ALA A 82 10.61 -0.42 -0.05
C ALA A 82 9.54 -1.07 -0.94
N ALA A 83 8.58 -0.31 -1.47
CA ALA A 83 7.45 -0.79 -2.24
C ALA A 83 7.82 -1.19 -3.69
#